data_AF-A0A920YH71-F1
#
_entry.id   AF-A0A920YH71-F1
#
_cell.length_a   1.000
_cell.length_b   1.000
_cell.length_c   1.000
_cell.angle_alpha   90.00
_cell.angle_beta   90.00
_cell.angle_gamma   90.00
#
_symmetry.space_group_name_H-M   'P 1'
#
loop_
_entity.id
_entity.type
_entity.pdbx_description
1 polymer ?
#
loop_
_entity_poly.entity_id
_entity_poly.type
_entity_poly.pdbx_seq_one_letter_code
_entity_poly.pdbx_strand_id
1 'polypeptide(L)' 'MEIVRVRKRYQITLPTAIREAAGVYEGDFLTAEVRDDRTILLRPSR' A
#
# COMPACT_ATOMS: atom_id res chain seq x y z
N MET A 1 -12.34 2.49 -2.64
CA MET A 1 -11.53 1.53 -3.42
C MET A 1 -11.13 2.21 -4.70
N GLU A 2 -9.84 2.36 -4.96
CA GLU A 2 -9.32 3.04 -6.16
C GLU A 2 -8.44 2.09 -6.97
N ILE A 3 -8.50 2.20 -8.29
CA ILE A 3 -7.61 1.46 -9.20
C ILE A 3 -6.28 2.21 -9.26
N VAL A 4 -5.20 1.53 -8.84
CA VAL A 4 -3.84 2.07 -8.91
C VAL A 4 -3.03 1.33 -9.97
N ARG A 5 -2.12 2.05 -10.64
CA ARG A 5 -1.21 1.47 -11.63
C ARG A 5 0.12 1.13 -10.97
N VAL A 6 0.56 -0.11 -11.14
CA VAL A 6 1.94 -0.53 -10.84
C VAL A 6 2.88 0.15 -11.84
N ARG A 7 3.86 0.89 -11.32
CA ARG A 7 4.86 1.62 -12.10
C ARG A 7 6.16 0.81 -12.18
N LYS A 8 7.24 1.47 -12.61
CA LYS A 8 8.59 0.90 -12.64
C LYS A 8 8.96 0.32 -11.28
N ARG A 9 9.81 -0.72 -11.30
CA ARG A 9 10.28 -1.40 -10.08
C ARG A 9 9.15 -1.87 -9.16
N TYR A 10 7.98 -2.17 -9.73
CA TYR A 10 6.81 -2.68 -9.02
C TYR A 10 6.26 -1.73 -7.94
N GLN A 11 6.57 -0.43 -8.04
CA GLN A 11 6.10 0.58 -7.09
C GLN A 11 4.65 0.99 -7.41
N ILE A 12 3.87 1.22 -6.37
CA ILE A 12 2.56 1.88 -6.45
C ILE A 12 2.62 3.20 -5.69
N THR A 13 1.81 4.16 -6.13
CA THR A 13 1.53 5.37 -5.33
C THR A 13 0.26 5.10 -4.54
N LEU A 14 0.31 5.25 -3.22
CA LEU A 14 -0.88 5.26 -2.39
C LEU A 14 -1.59 6.62 -2.56
N PRO A 15 -2.84 6.64 -3.10
CA PRO A 15 -3.61 7.87 -3.24
C PRO A 15 -3.82 8.56 -1.89
N THR A 16 -4.06 9.88 -1.92
CA THR A 16 -4.14 10.71 -0.70
C THR A 16 -5.13 10.17 0.31
N ALA A 17 -6.36 9.90 -0.12
CA ALA A 17 -7.40 9.37 0.74
C ALA A 17 -7.01 8.02 1.39
N ILE A 18 -6.25 7.18 0.70
CA ILE A 18 -5.84 5.86 1.20
C ILE A 18 -4.72 6.00 2.23
N ARG A 19 -3.66 6.77 1.94
CA ARG A 19 -2.53 6.91 2.88
C ARG A 19 -2.91 7.66 4.15
N GLU A 20 -3.78 8.67 4.05
CA GLU A 20 -4.30 9.41 5.21
C GLU A 20 -5.17 8.51 6.09
N ALA A 21 -6.10 7.76 5.50
CA ALA A 21 -6.94 6.81 6.23
C ALA A 21 -6.12 5.68 6.88
N ALA A 22 -5.02 5.26 6.24
CA ALA A 22 -4.11 4.24 6.77
C ALA A 22 -3.07 4.80 7.76
N GLY A 23 -2.95 6.12 7.91
CA GLY A 23 -1.95 6.78 8.74
C GLY A 23 -0.51 6.50 8.28
N VAL A 24 -0.28 6.48 6.96
CA VAL A 24 1.03 6.21 6.33
C VAL A 24 1.66 7.51 5.83
N TYR A 25 2.90 7.75 6.22
CA TYR A 25 3.69 8.93 5.89
C TYR A 25 4.96 8.56 5.10
N GLU A 26 5.62 9.56 4.54
CA GLU A 26 6.89 9.36 3.84
C GLU A 26 7.96 8.84 4.82
N GLY A 27 8.64 7.77 4.42
CA GLY A 27 9.66 7.11 5.25
C GLY A 27 9.12 5.94 6.09
N ASP A 28 7.81 5.77 6.20
CA ASP A 28 7.22 4.64 6.92
C ASP A 28 7.53 3.30 6.24
N PHE A 29 7.76 2.29 7.07
CA PHE A 29 7.83 0.90 6.62
C PHE A 29 6.44 0.26 6.68
N LEU A 30 6.13 -0.58 5.69
CA LEU A 30 4.91 -1.37 5.63
C LEU A 30 5.27 -2.86 5.61
N THR A 31 4.54 -3.66 6.35
CA THR A 31 4.50 -5.12 6.16
C THR A 31 3.62 -5.44 4.96
N ALA A 32 4.04 -6.41 4.15
CA ALA A 32 3.29 -6.87 2.98
C ALA A 32 3.01 -8.37 3.10
N GLU A 33 1.76 -8.76 2.88
CA GLU A 33 1.28 -10.14 2.92
C GLU A 33 0.43 -10.42 1.67
N VAL A 34 0.56 -11.62 1.10
CA VAL A 34 -0.30 -12.09 0.01
C VAL A 34 -1.24 -13.15 0.57
N ARG A 35 -2.54 -12.94 0.42
CA ARG A 35 -3.58 -13.90 0.81
C ARG A 35 -3.87 -14.88 -0.33
N ASP A 36 -4.60 -15.95 -0.04
CA ASP A 36 -4.94 -17.01 -1.00
C ASP A 36 -5.70 -16.50 -2.24
N ASP A 37 -6.52 -15.47 -2.07
CA ASP A 37 -7.27 -14.80 -3.13
C ASP A 37 -6.42 -13.81 -3.95
N ARG A 38 -5.09 -13.80 -3.73
CA ARG A 38 -4.10 -12.89 -4.31
C ARG A 38 -4.23 -11.44 -3.86
N THR A 39 -5.00 -11.16 -2.82
CA THR A 39 -5.03 -9.83 -2.21
C THR A 39 -3.67 -9.52 -1.59
N ILE A 40 -3.09 -8.38 -1.99
CA ILE A 40 -1.92 -7.81 -1.32
C ILE A 40 -2.40 -6.93 -0.17
N LEU A 41 -2.06 -7.31 1.05
CA LEU A 41 -2.38 -6.55 2.24
C LEU A 41 -1.13 -5.84 2.75
N LEU A 42 -1.21 -4.51 2.84
CA LEU A 42 -0.18 -3.65 3.38
C LEU A 42 -0.61 -3.13 4.75
N ARG A 43 0.25 -3.23 5.76
CA ARG A 43 -0.02 -2.69 7.11
C ARG A 43 1.17 -1.87 7.60
N PRO A 44 0.96 -0.68 8.20
CA PRO A 44 2.03 0.08 8.83
C PRO A 44 2.80 -0.77 9.84
N SER A 45 4.12 -0.86 9.64
CA SER A 45 5.04 -1.46 10.60
C SER A 45 5.34 -0.41 11.66
N ARG A 46 4.52 -0.35 12.71
CA ARG A 46 4.87 0.44 13.90
C ARG A 46 5.93 -0.27 14.73
#